data_AF-A0A941JKC6-F1
#
_entry.id   AF-A0A941JKC6-F1
#
_cell.length_a   1.000
_cell.length_b   1.000
_cell.length_c   1.000
_cell.angle_alpha   90.00
_cell.angle_beta   90.00
_cell.angle_gamma   90.00
#
_symmetry.space_group_name_H-M   'P 1'
#
loop_
_entity.id
_entity.type
_entity.pdbx_description
1 polymer ?
#
loop_
_entity_poly.entity_id
_entity_poly.type
_entity_poly.pdbx_seq_one_letter_code
_entity_poly.pdbx_strand_id
1 'polypeptide(L)'
;MHFIIAGTVYFLLCASVLLLHKERNFILLLKLTFIYILTFVSFKTDSFTIPIGIILGLLFLFKVKKDKKIMLLTVIYGILTNTVLHYFTPPIPLGYITESTEMYEVVEKFNEIEYVKTFLETEEMQLNLKKFIDRDLDIPYFMLISYILIDNDVAVNGKEELMTSPHEKHLSGTKIKATENKEVIYLNYNGIDYIGLFEYSKGEPYLKIVVRGSVKKRLVD
;
A
#
# COMPACT_ATOMS: atom_id res chain seq x y z
N MET A 1 19.34 12.67 -10.39
CA MET A 1 19.37 12.81 -11.86
C MET A 1 18.00 13.18 -12.45
N HIS A 2 16.91 12.51 -12.06
CA HIS A 2 15.57 12.72 -12.64
C HIS A 2 14.98 14.12 -12.38
N PHE A 3 15.14 14.67 -11.18
CA PHE A 3 14.75 16.05 -10.86
C PHE A 3 15.50 17.10 -11.69
N ILE A 4 16.74 16.79 -12.09
CA ILE A 4 17.53 17.67 -12.96
C ILE A 4 16.91 17.67 -14.36
N ILE A 5 16.59 16.49 -14.91
CA ILE A 5 15.95 16.37 -16.23
C ILE A 5 14.58 17.07 -16.24
N ALA A 6 13.75 16.83 -15.23
CA ALA A 6 12.45 17.51 -15.09
C ALA A 6 12.64 19.04 -14.98
N GLY A 7 13.57 19.50 -14.14
CA GLY A 7 13.92 20.92 -14.03
C GLY A 7 14.33 21.55 -15.37
N THR A 8 15.12 20.85 -16.19
CA THR A 8 15.51 21.31 -17.52
C THR A 8 14.31 21.40 -18.48
N VAL A 9 13.41 20.42 -18.45
CA VAL A 9 12.18 20.43 -19.26
C VAL A 9 11.27 21.60 -18.87
N TYR A 10 11.16 21.91 -17.57
CA TYR A 10 10.44 23.08 -17.08
C TYR A 10 11.07 24.41 -17.52
N PHE A 11 12.40 24.50 -17.43
CA PHE A 11 13.14 25.69 -17.83
C PHE A 11 12.93 25.98 -19.32
N LEU A 12 12.98 24.94 -20.16
CA LEU A 12 12.72 25.05 -21.60
C LEU A 12 11.27 25.49 -21.91
N LEU A 13 10.28 25.02 -21.15
CA LEU A 13 8.89 25.49 -21.26
C LEU A 13 8.81 27.00 -20.96
N CYS A 14 9.41 27.45 -19.84
CA CYS A 14 9.40 28.86 -19.45
C CYS A 14 10.12 29.74 -20.48
N ALA A 15 11.28 29.31 -20.97
CA ALA A 15 12.03 30.02 -22.00
C ALA A 15 11.24 30.15 -23.31
N SER A 16 10.58 29.06 -23.74
CA SER A 16 9.75 29.04 -24.96
C SER A 16 8.57 30.00 -24.87
N VAL A 17 7.90 30.07 -23.71
CA VAL A 17 6.77 31.00 -23.48
C VAL A 17 7.25 32.45 -23.43
N LEU A 18 8.39 32.73 -22.79
CA LEU A 18 8.98 34.08 -22.74
C LEU A 18 9.45 34.58 -24.11
N LEU A 19 9.97 33.70 -24.97
CA LEU A 19 10.37 34.06 -26.34
C LEU A 19 9.15 34.40 -27.22
N LEU A 20 8.03 33.72 -27.02
CA LEU A 20 6.81 33.94 -27.80
C LEU A 20 5.94 35.09 -27.28
N HIS A 21 6.12 35.50 -26.03
CA HIS A 21 5.37 36.58 -25.41
C HIS A 21 6.33 37.65 -24.86
N LYS A 22 6.50 38.74 -25.60
CA LYS A 22 7.36 39.87 -25.21
C LYS A 22 6.93 40.52 -23.89
N GLU A 23 5.64 40.45 -23.54
CA GLU A 23 5.14 40.94 -22.26
C GLU A 23 5.33 39.89 -21.15
N ARG A 24 6.14 40.25 -20.16
CA ARG A 24 6.32 39.46 -18.94
C ARG A 24 5.03 39.50 -18.11
N ASN A 25 4.22 38.46 -18.21
CA ASN A 25 3.06 38.28 -17.35
C ASN A 25 3.38 37.26 -16.25
N PHE A 26 3.64 37.76 -15.03
CA PHE A 26 3.95 36.91 -13.86
C PHE A 26 2.81 35.92 -13.54
N ILE A 27 1.56 36.34 -13.72
CA ILE A 27 0.38 35.49 -13.48
C ILE A 27 0.36 34.32 -14.48
N LEU A 28 0.82 34.53 -15.71
CA LEU A 28 0.94 33.47 -16.71
C LEU A 28 1.98 32.42 -16.32
N LEU A 29 3.15 32.88 -15.85
CA LEU A 29 4.21 32.00 -15.34
C LEU A 29 3.71 31.16 -14.17
N LEU A 30 3.07 31.79 -13.17
CA LEU A 30 2.52 31.08 -12.01
C LEU A 30 1.53 29.97 -12.41
N LYS A 31 0.64 30.26 -13.36
CA LYS A 31 -0.32 29.28 -13.86
C LYS A 31 0.36 28.13 -14.61
N LEU A 32 1.39 28.42 -15.42
CA LEU A 32 2.19 27.39 -16.09
C LEU A 32 2.96 26.54 -15.10
N THR A 33 3.53 27.13 -14.04
CA THR A 33 4.17 26.39 -12.95
C THR A 33 3.18 25.44 -12.29
N PHE A 34 1.97 25.92 -11.99
CA PHE A 34 0.93 25.10 -11.38
C PHE A 34 0.53 23.91 -12.28
N ILE A 35 0.32 24.17 -13.58
CA ILE A 35 0.03 23.11 -14.56
C ILE A 35 1.19 22.13 -14.67
N TYR A 36 2.42 22.62 -14.68
CA TYR A 36 3.62 21.80 -14.73
C TYR A 36 3.74 20.89 -13.49
N ILE A 37 3.52 21.43 -12.29
CA ILE A 37 3.50 20.65 -11.06
C ILE A 37 2.39 19.58 -11.10
N LEU A 38 1.21 19.92 -11.62
CA LEU A 38 0.14 18.94 -11.79
C LEU A 38 0.57 17.75 -12.64
N THR A 39 1.44 17.92 -13.64
CA THR A 39 1.94 16.80 -14.46
C THR A 39 2.74 15.74 -13.70
N PHE A 40 3.20 16.03 -12.47
CA PHE A 40 3.78 15.02 -11.58
C PHE A 40 2.73 14.10 -10.95
N VAL A 41 1.46 14.51 -10.96
CA VAL A 41 0.35 13.70 -10.49
C VAL A 41 -0.05 12.75 -11.61
N SER A 42 0.65 11.63 -11.69
CA SER A 42 0.35 10.54 -12.61
C SER A 42 -0.02 9.29 -11.81
N PHE A 43 -1.08 8.63 -12.24
CA PHE A 43 -1.45 7.33 -11.69
C PHE A 43 -0.76 6.26 -12.53
N LYS A 44 0.19 5.55 -11.92
CA LYS A 44 1.03 4.59 -12.61
C LYS A 44 0.74 3.18 -12.11
N THR A 45 0.13 2.35 -12.96
CA THR A 45 0.03 0.90 -12.78
C THR A 45 1.18 0.20 -13.50
N ASP A 46 1.32 -1.12 -13.30
CA ASP A 46 2.37 -1.91 -13.96
C ASP A 46 2.26 -1.92 -15.49
N SER A 47 1.04 -1.76 -16.03
CA SER A 47 0.78 -1.84 -17.47
C SER A 47 0.50 -0.49 -18.12
N PHE A 48 0.04 0.53 -17.38
CA PHE A 48 -0.39 1.81 -17.95
C PHE A 48 -0.11 2.98 -17.00
N THR A 49 0.16 4.17 -17.56
CA THR A 49 0.21 5.42 -16.80
C THR A 49 -0.88 6.34 -17.26
N ILE A 50 -1.79 6.69 -16.35
CA ILE A 50 -2.83 7.67 -16.58
C ILE A 50 -2.26 9.03 -16.16
N PRO A 51 -2.02 9.96 -17.09
CA PRO A 51 -1.47 11.27 -16.78
C PRO A 51 -2.57 12.21 -16.30
N ILE A 52 -3.13 11.93 -15.12
CA ILE A 52 -4.22 12.70 -14.49
C ILE A 52 -3.87 14.19 -14.47
N GLY A 53 -2.61 14.50 -14.15
CA GLY A 53 -2.02 15.83 -14.21
C GLY A 53 -2.14 16.54 -15.55
N ILE A 54 -1.90 15.85 -16.66
CA ILE A 54 -2.03 16.41 -18.01
C ILE A 54 -3.50 16.68 -18.32
N ILE A 55 -4.41 15.77 -17.95
CA ILE A 55 -5.85 15.93 -18.17
C ILE A 55 -6.39 17.15 -17.41
N LEU A 56 -6.04 17.27 -16.13
CA LEU A 56 -6.42 18.41 -15.29
C LEU A 56 -5.76 19.71 -15.77
N GLY A 57 -4.48 19.66 -16.17
CA GLY A 57 -3.75 20.78 -16.73
C GLY A 57 -4.38 21.31 -18.02
N LEU A 58 -4.82 20.41 -18.91
CA LEU A 58 -5.57 20.74 -20.12
C LEU A 58 -6.90 21.44 -19.81
N LEU A 59 -7.71 20.86 -18.90
CA LEU A 59 -8.98 21.47 -18.47
C LEU A 59 -8.77 22.89 -17.92
N PHE A 60 -7.69 23.10 -17.16
CA PHE A 60 -7.35 24.40 -16.60
C PHE A 60 -6.86 25.39 -17.66
N LEU A 61 -6.02 24.93 -18.62
CA LEU A 61 -5.54 25.74 -19.75
C LEU A 61 -6.69 26.27 -20.61
N PHE A 62 -7.67 25.42 -20.92
CA PHE A 62 -8.85 25.81 -21.68
C PHE A 62 -9.65 26.93 -20.99
N LYS A 63 -9.65 26.98 -19.65
CA LYS A 63 -10.29 28.07 -18.88
C LYS A 63 -9.45 29.34 -18.81
N VAL A 64 -8.12 29.24 -18.86
CA VAL A 64 -7.20 30.35 -18.56
C VAL A 64 -6.74 31.13 -19.79
N LYS A 65 -6.48 30.48 -20.93
CA LYS A 65 -5.95 31.15 -22.13
C LYS A 65 -6.45 30.50 -23.41
N LYS A 66 -6.91 31.31 -24.36
CA LYS A 66 -7.30 30.87 -25.72
C LYS A 66 -6.14 30.82 -26.73
N ASP A 67 -4.93 31.19 -26.32
CA ASP A 67 -3.77 31.21 -27.22
C ASP A 67 -3.32 29.78 -27.54
N LYS A 68 -3.67 29.33 -28.75
CA LYS A 68 -3.43 27.98 -29.24
C LYS A 68 -1.95 27.58 -29.21
N LYS A 69 -1.02 28.53 -29.38
CA LYS A 69 0.42 28.24 -29.42
C LYS A 69 0.97 27.89 -28.03
N ILE A 70 0.56 28.65 -27.01
CA ILE A 70 0.98 28.40 -25.62
C ILE A 70 0.32 27.12 -25.09
N MET A 71 -0.94 26.88 -25.47
CA MET A 71 -1.62 25.64 -25.14
C MET A 71 -0.88 24.43 -25.73
N LEU A 72 -0.51 24.48 -27.02
CA LEU A 72 0.23 23.41 -27.69
C LEU A 72 1.59 23.15 -27.02
N LEU A 73 2.35 24.20 -26.70
CA LEU A 73 3.64 24.04 -26.02
C LEU A 73 3.48 23.40 -24.65
N THR A 74 2.50 23.85 -23.86
CA THR A 74 2.27 23.29 -22.52
C THR A 74 1.91 21.81 -22.59
N VAL A 75 1.14 21.40 -23.61
CA VAL A 75 0.82 19.99 -23.85
C VAL A 75 2.06 19.18 -24.24
N ILE A 76 2.87 19.67 -25.18
CA ILE A 76 4.10 18.97 -25.62
C ILE A 76 5.05 18.76 -24.44
N TYR A 77 5.32 19.82 -23.67
CA TYR A 77 6.20 19.74 -22.50
C TYR A 77 5.60 18.90 -21.36
N GLY A 78 4.28 18.89 -21.19
CA GLY A 78 3.59 18.02 -20.25
C GLY A 78 3.72 16.54 -20.62
N ILE A 79 3.54 16.19 -21.90
CA ILE A 79 3.73 14.82 -22.40
C ILE A 79 5.18 14.38 -22.19
N LEU A 80 6.15 15.20 -22.59
CA LEU A 80 7.58 14.93 -22.38
C LEU A 80 7.90 14.66 -20.91
N THR A 81 7.39 15.50 -20.01
CA THR A 81 7.60 15.34 -18.56
C THR A 81 6.98 14.03 -18.06
N ASN A 82 5.76 13.71 -18.47
CA ASN A 82 5.11 12.46 -18.08
C ASN A 82 5.80 11.22 -18.66
N THR A 83 6.36 11.28 -19.88
CA THR A 83 7.18 10.20 -20.44
C THR A 83 8.45 10.00 -19.62
N VAL A 84 9.13 11.08 -19.26
CA VAL A 84 10.31 11.02 -18.37
C VAL A 84 9.91 10.40 -17.03
N LEU A 85 8.85 10.88 -16.39
CA LEU A 85 8.37 10.31 -15.12
C LEU A 85 7.96 8.84 -15.26
N HIS A 86 7.29 8.44 -16.34
CA HIS A 86 6.91 7.05 -16.59
C HIS A 86 8.11 6.11 -16.52
N TYR A 87 9.28 6.48 -17.08
CA TYR A 87 10.46 5.64 -17.02
C TYR A 87 11.23 5.70 -15.69
N PHE A 88 11.04 6.76 -14.89
CA PHE A 88 11.90 7.03 -13.74
C PHE A 88 11.22 7.02 -12.36
N THR A 89 9.90 7.24 -12.28
CA THR A 89 9.13 7.00 -11.05
C THR A 89 8.65 5.56 -11.03
N PRO A 90 8.90 4.77 -9.97
CA PRO A 90 8.36 3.42 -9.87
C PRO A 90 6.82 3.44 -9.96
N PRO A 91 6.18 2.45 -10.61
CA PRO A 91 4.72 2.30 -10.52
C PRO A 91 4.30 2.22 -9.06
N ILE A 92 3.08 2.68 -8.76
CA ILE A 92 2.40 2.29 -7.53
C ILE A 92 1.61 1.05 -7.91
N PRO A 93 2.05 -0.16 -7.55
CA PRO A 93 1.34 -1.37 -7.92
C PRO A 93 -0.06 -1.35 -7.34
N LEU A 94 -1.06 -1.78 -8.11
CA LEU A 94 -2.44 -1.86 -7.62
C LEU A 94 -2.57 -2.74 -6.37
N GLY A 95 -1.63 -3.69 -6.19
CA GLY A 95 -1.48 -4.50 -4.98
C GLY A 95 -1.40 -3.68 -3.69
N TYR A 96 -0.75 -2.51 -3.70
CA TYR A 96 -0.65 -1.65 -2.52
C TYR A 96 -2.00 -1.02 -2.14
N ILE A 97 -2.91 -0.81 -3.10
CA ILE A 97 -4.25 -0.27 -2.82
C ILE A 97 -5.11 -1.35 -2.16
N THR A 98 -5.05 -2.58 -2.67
CA THR A 98 -5.76 -3.73 -2.08
C THR A 98 -5.20 -4.08 -0.70
N GLU A 99 -3.88 -4.10 -0.53
CA GLU A 99 -3.22 -4.30 0.77
C GLU A 99 -3.59 -3.19 1.76
N SER A 100 -3.64 -1.93 1.33
CA SER A 100 -4.05 -0.81 2.18
C SER A 100 -5.51 -0.93 2.63
N THR A 101 -6.40 -1.47 1.80
CA THR A 101 -7.81 -1.65 2.14
C THR A 101 -7.98 -2.80 3.14
N GLU A 102 -7.32 -3.93 2.90
CA GLU A 102 -7.34 -5.09 3.78
C GLU A 102 -6.71 -4.78 5.15
N MET A 103 -5.58 -4.07 5.15
CA MET A 103 -4.96 -3.59 6.38
C MET A 103 -5.92 -2.69 7.16
N TYR A 104 -6.60 -1.76 6.48
CA TYR A 104 -7.57 -0.88 7.11
C TYR A 104 -8.74 -1.66 7.74
N GLU A 105 -9.32 -2.65 7.04
CA GLU A 105 -10.39 -3.51 7.57
C GLU A 105 -10.00 -4.28 8.83
N VAL A 106 -8.72 -4.64 8.99
CA VAL A 106 -8.23 -5.31 10.20
C VAL A 106 -7.94 -4.31 11.31
N VAL A 107 -7.26 -3.22 10.98
CA VAL A 107 -6.89 -2.12 11.89
C VAL A 107 -8.11 -1.46 12.53
N GLU A 108 -9.19 -1.25 11.77
CA GLU A 108 -10.40 -0.57 12.28
C GLU A 108 -11.10 -1.34 13.41
N LYS A 109 -10.78 -2.63 13.59
CA LYS A 109 -11.33 -3.47 14.65
C LYS A 109 -10.68 -3.20 16.01
N PHE A 110 -9.53 -2.52 16.03
CA PHE A 110 -8.80 -2.16 17.23
C PHE A 110 -9.22 -0.79 17.77
N ASN A 111 -9.19 -0.66 19.09
CA ASN A 111 -9.31 0.62 19.78
C ASN A 111 -7.94 1.27 19.96
N GLU A 112 -6.94 0.46 20.28
CA GLU A 112 -5.54 0.85 20.37
C GLU A 112 -4.67 -0.19 19.66
N ILE A 113 -3.68 0.27 18.91
CA ILE A 113 -2.79 -0.58 18.12
C ILE A 113 -1.37 -0.39 18.63
N GLU A 114 -0.74 -1.48 19.02
CA GLU A 114 0.69 -1.49 19.36
C GLU A 114 1.52 -1.53 18.08
N TYR A 115 1.21 -2.48 17.18
CA TYR A 115 1.87 -2.55 15.89
C TYR A 115 1.02 -3.26 14.83
N VAL A 116 1.42 -3.06 13.57
CA VAL A 116 1.00 -3.82 12.40
C VAL A 116 2.25 -4.38 11.73
N LYS A 117 2.29 -5.69 11.46
CA LYS A 117 3.33 -6.33 10.63
C LYS A 117 2.69 -6.95 9.40
N THR A 118 3.37 -6.82 8.27
CA THR A 118 3.00 -7.39 6.98
C THR A 118 4.09 -8.35 6.53
N PHE A 119 3.72 -9.46 5.92
CA PHE A 119 4.66 -10.46 5.45
C PHE A 119 4.34 -10.89 4.01
N LEU A 120 5.38 -11.17 3.24
CA LEU A 120 5.29 -11.83 1.95
C LEU A 120 5.23 -13.35 2.13
N GLU A 121 4.62 -14.05 1.16
CA GLU A 121 4.57 -15.51 1.09
C GLU A 121 5.97 -16.15 1.17
N THR A 122 6.98 -15.48 0.61
CA THR A 122 8.36 -15.99 0.47
C THR A 122 9.25 -15.71 1.68
N GLU A 123 8.75 -15.04 2.72
CA GLU A 123 9.56 -14.72 3.89
C GLU A 123 9.86 -15.95 4.74
N GLU A 124 11.08 -16.04 5.27
CA GLU A 124 11.54 -17.13 6.14
C GLU A 124 10.62 -17.31 7.37
N MET A 125 10.01 -16.22 7.83
CA MET A 125 9.03 -16.25 8.91
C MET A 125 7.91 -17.26 8.62
N GLN A 126 7.43 -17.37 7.37
CA GLN A 126 6.36 -18.30 7.00
C GLN A 126 6.76 -19.76 7.24
N LEU A 127 8.03 -20.10 6.97
CA LEU A 127 8.58 -21.44 7.23
C LEU A 127 8.63 -21.72 8.74
N ASN A 128 9.05 -20.73 9.53
CA ASN A 128 9.08 -20.84 10.99
C ASN A 128 7.68 -21.05 11.58
N LEU A 129 6.67 -20.33 11.07
CA LEU A 129 5.28 -20.47 11.51
C LEU A 129 4.69 -21.83 11.18
N LYS A 130 5.07 -22.43 10.04
CA LYS A 130 4.58 -23.74 9.57
C LYS A 130 5.36 -24.93 10.12
N LYS A 131 6.52 -24.72 10.72
CA LYS A 131 7.50 -25.77 11.07
C LYS A 131 6.92 -26.96 11.84
N PHE A 132 5.91 -26.74 12.68
CA PHE A 132 5.30 -27.76 13.54
C PHE A 132 3.82 -28.04 13.23
N ILE A 133 3.32 -27.55 12.09
CA ILE A 133 1.90 -27.66 11.72
C ILE A 133 1.74 -28.74 10.65
N ASP A 134 1.00 -29.79 10.98
CA ASP A 134 0.63 -30.85 10.03
C ASP A 134 -0.64 -30.47 9.25
N ARG A 135 -0.79 -31.06 8.05
CA ARG A 135 -1.91 -30.77 7.12
C ARG A 135 -3.31 -31.12 7.65
N ASP A 136 -3.40 -31.90 8.72
CA ASP A 136 -4.67 -32.38 9.31
C ASP A 136 -5.29 -31.38 10.31
N LEU A 137 -4.64 -30.23 10.54
CA LEU A 137 -5.05 -29.20 11.51
C LEU A 137 -5.57 -27.94 10.83
N ASP A 138 -6.28 -27.07 11.57
CA ASP A 138 -6.63 -25.72 11.11
C ASP A 138 -5.35 -24.86 10.99
N ILE A 139 -4.68 -24.99 9.85
CA ILE A 139 -3.32 -24.48 9.62
C ILE A 139 -3.20 -22.99 9.98
N PRO A 140 -4.09 -22.08 9.52
CA PRO A 140 -4.00 -20.66 9.85
C PRO A 140 -4.10 -20.36 11.35
N TYR A 141 -4.96 -21.07 12.08
CA TYR A 141 -5.12 -20.88 13.53
C TYR A 141 -3.81 -21.18 14.26
N PHE A 142 -3.20 -22.33 13.98
CA PHE A 142 -1.92 -22.71 14.58
C PHE A 142 -0.74 -21.85 14.09
N MET A 143 -0.79 -21.35 12.85
CA MET A 143 0.19 -20.37 12.37
C MET A 143 0.14 -19.07 13.19
N LEU A 144 -1.07 -18.60 13.54
CA LEU A 144 -1.21 -17.41 14.37
C LEU A 144 -0.73 -17.66 15.81
N ILE A 145 -0.99 -18.84 16.38
CA ILE A 145 -0.45 -19.22 17.70
C ILE A 145 1.08 -19.22 17.65
N SER A 146 1.68 -19.89 16.66
CA SER A 146 3.13 -19.91 16.48
C SER A 146 3.70 -18.49 16.41
N TYR A 147 3.03 -17.59 15.68
CA TYR A 147 3.42 -16.19 15.60
C TYR A 147 3.39 -15.50 16.97
N ILE A 148 2.29 -15.64 17.71
CA ILE A 148 2.13 -15.03 19.03
C ILE A 148 3.21 -15.51 19.99
N LEU A 149 3.54 -16.81 19.99
CA LEU A 149 4.57 -17.36 20.85
C LEU A 149 5.96 -16.80 20.50
N ILE A 150 6.29 -16.72 19.21
CA ILE A 150 7.56 -16.11 18.75
C ILE A 150 7.62 -14.62 19.10
N ASP A 151 6.52 -13.88 18.93
CA ASP A 151 6.45 -12.44 19.26
C ASP A 151 6.58 -12.14 20.76
N ASN A 152 6.36 -13.14 21.61
CA ASN A 152 6.51 -13.04 23.06
C ASN A 152 7.77 -13.78 23.59
N ASP A 153 8.74 -14.05 22.71
CA ASP A 153 10.00 -14.75 23.03
C ASP A 153 9.80 -16.13 23.71
N VAL A 154 8.70 -16.79 23.39
CA VAL A 154 8.39 -18.14 23.88
C VAL A 154 8.84 -19.17 22.86
N ALA A 155 9.83 -19.99 23.23
CA ALA A 155 10.30 -21.07 22.38
C ALA A 155 9.20 -22.12 22.15
N VAL A 156 9.03 -22.56 20.90
CA VAL A 156 8.16 -23.69 20.54
C VAL A 156 9.06 -24.88 20.23
N ASN A 157 9.09 -25.88 21.11
CA ASN A 157 9.98 -27.03 21.01
C ASN A 157 9.34 -28.26 20.38
N GLY A 158 8.13 -28.12 19.83
CA GLY A 158 7.47 -29.18 19.08
C GLY A 158 5.97 -29.00 18.95
N LYS A 159 5.35 -29.94 18.23
CA LYS A 159 3.91 -29.97 17.98
C LYS A 159 3.10 -30.07 19.28
N GLU A 160 3.50 -30.92 20.22
CA GLU A 160 2.78 -31.09 21.49
C GLU A 160 2.68 -29.78 22.27
N GLU A 161 3.79 -29.04 22.37
CA GLU A 161 3.83 -27.75 23.05
C GLU A 161 2.98 -26.69 22.34
N LEU A 162 2.92 -26.70 21.01
CA LEU A 162 2.04 -25.82 20.24
C LEU A 162 0.55 -26.16 20.44
N MET A 163 0.24 -27.44 20.69
CA MET A 163 -1.13 -27.94 20.89
C MET A 163 -1.62 -27.75 22.34
N THR A 164 -0.74 -27.79 23.34
CA THR A 164 -1.09 -27.56 24.75
C THR A 164 -1.01 -26.09 25.15
N SER A 165 -0.14 -25.31 24.50
CA SER A 165 0.05 -23.87 24.78
C SER A 165 -1.24 -23.05 24.80
N PRO A 166 -2.24 -23.27 23.92
CA PRO A 166 -3.48 -22.48 23.96
C PRO A 166 -4.24 -22.63 25.28
N HIS A 167 -4.29 -23.85 25.81
CA HIS A 167 -5.00 -24.15 27.05
C HIS A 167 -4.20 -23.70 28.30
N GLU A 168 -2.88 -23.81 28.26
CA GLU A 168 -2.02 -23.45 29.40
C GLU A 168 -1.74 -21.94 29.51
N LYS A 169 -1.79 -21.20 28.39
CA LYS A 169 -1.42 -19.78 28.31
C LYS A 169 -2.61 -18.83 28.12
N HIS A 170 -3.81 -19.25 28.51
CA HIS A 170 -5.07 -18.47 28.41
C HIS A 170 -5.34 -17.91 27.00
N LEU A 171 -5.01 -18.69 25.98
CA LEU A 171 -5.20 -18.30 24.58
C LEU A 171 -6.65 -18.59 24.20
N SER A 172 -7.42 -17.55 23.93
CA SER A 172 -8.84 -17.66 23.57
C SER A 172 -9.13 -16.86 22.31
N GLY A 173 -10.04 -17.32 21.47
CA GLY A 173 -10.35 -16.58 20.25
C GLY A 173 -11.24 -17.34 19.29
N THR A 174 -11.47 -16.72 18.13
CA THR A 174 -12.42 -17.22 17.14
C THR A 174 -11.99 -16.85 15.73
N LYS A 175 -12.46 -17.64 14.77
CA LYS A 175 -12.37 -17.32 13.34
C LYS A 175 -13.40 -16.23 13.04
N ILE A 176 -12.94 -15.05 12.63
CA ILE A 176 -13.83 -13.90 12.37
C ILE A 176 -14.45 -13.99 10.98
N LYS A 177 -13.68 -14.42 9.98
CA LYS A 177 -14.12 -14.48 8.59
C LYS A 177 -13.33 -15.54 7.84
N ALA A 178 -14.02 -16.34 7.03
CA ALA A 178 -13.41 -17.28 6.09
C ALA A 178 -14.06 -17.09 4.72
N THR A 179 -13.25 -16.88 3.69
CA THR A 179 -13.64 -16.92 2.28
C THR A 179 -12.73 -17.91 1.56
N GLU A 180 -13.04 -18.26 0.31
CA GLU A 180 -12.28 -19.27 -0.45
C GLU A 180 -10.77 -19.00 -0.51
N ASN A 181 -10.34 -17.72 -0.44
CA ASN A 181 -8.94 -17.34 -0.59
C ASN A 181 -8.35 -16.61 0.64
N LYS A 182 -9.15 -16.34 1.68
CA LYS A 182 -8.75 -15.51 2.82
C LYS A 182 -9.36 -15.97 4.12
N GLU A 183 -8.58 -15.89 5.19
CA GLU A 183 -9.05 -16.15 6.55
C GLU A 183 -8.60 -15.08 7.52
N VAL A 184 -9.49 -14.65 8.40
CA VAL A 184 -9.20 -13.69 9.47
C VAL A 184 -9.45 -14.39 10.80
N ILE A 185 -8.41 -14.46 11.62
CA ILE A 185 -8.44 -15.14 12.92
C ILE A 185 -8.10 -14.13 14.00
N TYR A 186 -8.89 -14.15 15.07
CA TYR A 186 -8.64 -13.37 16.28
C TYR A 186 -8.24 -14.30 17.42
N LEU A 187 -7.18 -13.92 18.13
CA LEU A 187 -6.70 -14.59 19.33
C LEU A 187 -6.34 -13.54 20.39
N ASN A 188 -6.80 -13.77 21.62
CA ASN A 188 -6.36 -13.07 22.82
C ASN A 188 -5.34 -13.93 23.54
N TYR A 189 -4.17 -13.36 23.83
CA TYR A 189 -3.11 -13.98 24.62
C TYR A 189 -2.83 -13.13 25.85
N ASN A 190 -3.20 -13.65 27.03
CA ASN A 190 -3.01 -12.96 28.32
C ASN A 190 -3.51 -11.49 28.33
N GLY A 191 -4.65 -11.22 27.69
CA GLY A 191 -5.24 -9.88 27.62
C GLY A 191 -4.73 -9.01 26.47
N ILE A 192 -3.81 -9.50 25.64
CA ILE A 192 -3.33 -8.84 24.42
C ILE A 192 -4.02 -9.44 23.21
N ASP A 193 -4.59 -8.59 22.37
CA ASP A 193 -5.36 -9.02 21.21
C ASP A 193 -4.50 -9.07 19.94
N TYR A 194 -4.65 -10.15 19.20
CA TYR A 194 -4.03 -10.38 17.90
C TYR A 194 -5.10 -10.67 16.86
N ILE A 195 -5.02 -10.02 15.70
CA ILE A 195 -5.79 -10.41 14.52
C ILE A 195 -4.81 -10.71 13.38
N GLY A 196 -4.86 -11.94 12.89
CA GLY A 196 -4.11 -12.41 11.72
C GLY A 196 -5.01 -12.48 10.48
N LEU A 197 -4.56 -11.87 9.39
CA LEU A 197 -5.12 -12.04 8.04
C LEU A 197 -4.23 -13.02 7.26
N PHE A 198 -4.84 -14.10 6.80
CA PHE A 198 -4.23 -15.13 5.99
C PHE A 198 -4.75 -15.07 4.56
N GLU A 199 -3.86 -15.33 3.62
CA GLU A 199 -4.20 -15.53 2.20
C GLU A 199 -3.73 -16.92 1.76
N TYR A 200 -4.43 -17.48 0.78
CA TYR A 200 -4.10 -18.77 0.20
C TYR A 200 -3.40 -18.59 -1.14
N SER A 201 -2.16 -19.09 -1.24
CA SER A 201 -1.39 -19.16 -2.46
C SER A 201 -1.12 -20.61 -2.79
N LYS A 202 -1.49 -21.04 -4.01
CA LYS A 202 -1.32 -22.44 -4.48
C LYS A 202 -1.91 -23.50 -3.52
N GLY A 203 -2.99 -23.14 -2.81
CA GLY A 203 -3.66 -24.03 -1.86
C GLY A 203 -3.05 -24.08 -0.46
N GLU A 204 -1.99 -23.31 -0.18
CA GLU A 204 -1.44 -23.19 1.17
C GLU A 204 -1.66 -21.78 1.75
N PRO A 205 -2.01 -21.67 3.04
CA PRO A 205 -2.13 -20.38 3.69
C PRO A 205 -0.74 -19.78 3.98
N TYR A 206 -0.66 -18.46 3.99
CA TYR A 206 0.45 -17.69 4.55
C TYR A 206 -0.10 -16.52 5.38
N LEU A 207 0.59 -16.17 6.46
CA LEU A 207 0.20 -15.03 7.30
C LEU A 207 0.57 -13.75 6.55
N LYS A 208 -0.40 -12.99 6.06
CA LYS A 208 -0.15 -11.76 5.29
C LYS A 208 -0.02 -10.54 6.18
N ILE A 209 -0.93 -10.39 7.15
CA ILE A 209 -0.96 -9.24 8.08
C ILE A 209 -1.22 -9.75 9.48
N VAL A 210 -0.53 -9.18 10.46
CA VAL A 210 -0.88 -9.35 11.87
C VAL A 210 -0.92 -7.99 12.56
N VAL A 211 -1.99 -7.77 13.31
CA VAL A 211 -2.19 -6.57 14.12
C VAL A 211 -2.23 -7.01 15.58
N ARG A 212 -1.47 -6.31 16.42
CA ARG A 212 -1.44 -6.49 17.87
C ARG A 212 -1.93 -5.22 18.55
N GLY A 213 -2.77 -5.37 19.58
CA GLY A 213 -3.26 -4.25 20.37
C GLY A 213 -4.42 -4.63 21.28
N SER A 214 -5.39 -3.72 21.40
CA SER A 214 -6.65 -3.97 22.12
C SER A 214 -7.85 -3.80 21.20
N VAL A 215 -8.67 -4.85 21.05
CA VAL A 215 -9.85 -4.83 20.17
C VAL A 215 -11.02 -4.09 20.78
N LYS A 216 -11.90 -3.58 19.92
CA LYS A 216 -13.19 -3.03 20.35
C LYS A 216 -14.03 -4.15 20.97
N LYS A 217 -14.60 -3.91 22.17
CA LYS A 217 -15.41 -4.88 22.94
C LYS A 217 -16.48 -5.65 22.14
N ARG A 218 -16.97 -5.10 21.03
CA ARG A 218 -18.04 -5.69 20.18
C ARG A 218 -17.58 -6.82 19.24
N LEU A 219 -16.31 -7.22 19.23
CA LEU A 219 -15.87 -8.38 18.44
C LEU A 219 -16.11 -9.74 19.12
N VAL A 220 -16.45 -9.74 20.40
CA VAL A 220 -16.50 -10.93 21.28
C VAL A 220 -17.93 -11.26 21.76
N ASP A 221 -18.94 -10.53 21.27
CA ASP A 221 -20.37 -10.80 21.56
C ASP A 221 -21.03 -11.60 20.44
#